data_AF-A0A7X3LHQ1-F1
#
_entry.id   AF-A0A7X3LHQ1-F1
#
_cell.length_a   1.000
_cell.length_b   1.000
_cell.length_c   1.000
_cell.angle_alpha   90.00
_cell.angle_beta   90.00
_cell.angle_gamma   90.00
#
_symmetry.space_group_name_H-M   'P 1'
#
loop_
_entity.id
_entity.type
_entity.pdbx_description
1 polymer ?
#
loop_
_entity_poly.entity_id
_entity_poly.type
_entity_poly.pdbx_seq_one_letter_code
_entity_poly.pdbx_strand_id
1 'polypeptide(L)' 'MIKKHEIYKKDKWNMMTVEVQGRYIVLREISDQWGEETHTFMSRPALMQWADTRFPKEEYEDNMDEWRRVMAAFKGV' A
#
# COMPACT_ATOMS: atom_id res chain seq x y z
N MET A 1 6.73 8.40 18.00
CA MET A 1 7.06 8.69 16.59
C MET A 1 6.14 7.84 15.73
N ILE A 2 5.38 8.44 14.81
CA ILE A 2 4.52 7.69 13.89
C ILE A 2 5.45 6.97 12.91
N LYS A 3 5.28 5.64 12.78
CA LYS A 3 6.10 4.84 11.86
C LYS A 3 5.47 4.91 10.47
N LYS A 4 6.17 5.53 9.52
CA LYS A 4 5.75 5.64 8.12
C LYS A 4 6.48 4.61 7.27
N HIS A 5 5.73 3.92 6.44
CA HIS A 5 6.18 2.92 5.49
C HIS A 5 5.86 3.43 4.08
N GLU A 6 6.86 3.54 3.22
CA GLU A 6 6.64 3.79 1.80
C GLU A 6 6.46 2.44 1.11
N ILE A 7 5.31 2.24 0.45
CA ILE A 7 5.03 1.00 -0.28
C ILE A 7 5.62 1.10 -1.69
N TYR A 8 5.31 2.20 -2.38
CA TYR A 8 5.97 2.56 -3.63
C TYR A 8 5.92 4.07 -3.84
N LYS A 9 6.85 4.56 -4.65
CA LYS A 9 6.88 5.93 -5.14
C LYS A 9 7.48 5.95 -6.54
N LYS A 10 6.64 6.16 -7.55
CA LYS A 10 7.09 6.34 -8.93
C LYS A 10 7.41 7.81 -9.19
N ASP A 11 6.58 8.71 -8.66
CA ASP A 11 6.78 10.16 -8.72
C ASP A 11 6.00 10.88 -7.58
N LYS A 12 5.69 12.17 -7.74
CA LYS A 12 4.92 12.95 -6.74
C LYS A 12 3.40 12.70 -6.77
N TRP A 13 2.90 12.15 -7.87
CA TRP A 13 1.50 11.92 -8.19
C TRP A 13 1.13 10.43 -8.22
N ASN A 14 2.13 9.55 -8.14
CA ASN A 14 2.00 8.10 -8.09
C ASN A 14 2.81 7.55 -6.92
N MET A 15 2.20 7.58 -5.73
CA MET A 15 2.85 7.12 -4.50
C MET A 15 1.85 6.51 -3.52
N MET A 16 2.32 5.55 -2.74
CA MET A 16 1.54 4.92 -1.69
C MET A 16 2.34 4.80 -0.40
N THR A 17 1.74 5.27 0.69
CA THR A 17 2.37 5.25 2.01
C THR A 17 1.41 4.73 3.06
N VAL A 18 1.97 4.05 4.07
CA VAL A 18 1.21 3.50 5.20
C VAL A 18 1.80 4.04 6.49
N GLU A 19 0.95 4.60 7.35
CA GLU A 19 1.32 5.16 8.64
C GLU A 19 0.66 4.37 9.77
N VAL A 20 1.46 3.89 10.72
CA VAL A 20 0.97 3.21 11.91
C VAL A 20 0.75 4.24 13.02
N GLN A 21 -0.51 4.52 13.31
CA GLN A 21 -0.97 5.53 14.26
C GLN A 21 -1.64 4.87 15.48
N GLY A 22 -0.81 4.36 16.40
CA GLY A 22 -1.28 3.65 17.60
C GLY A 22 -2.00 2.35 17.22
N ARG A 23 -3.33 2.31 17.38
CA ARG A 23 -4.14 1.14 17.02
C ARG A 23 -4.59 1.10 15.55
N TYR A 24 -4.47 2.23 14.85
CA TYR A 24 -4.94 2.36 13.48
C TYR A 24 -3.77 2.32 12.51
N ILE A 25 -4.06 1.87 11.29
CA ILE A 25 -3.15 1.93 10.17
C ILE A 25 -3.81 2.78 9.09
N VAL A 26 -3.15 3.86 8.68
CA VAL A 26 -3.66 4.78 7.67
C VAL A 26 -2.85 4.60 6.40
N LEU A 27 -3.49 4.14 5.33
CA LEU A 27 -2.92 4.08 4.00
C LEU A 27 -3.34 5.30 3.22
N ARG A 28 -2.39 5.92 2.52
CA ARG A 28 -2.63 7.00 1.58
C ARG A 28 -2.06 6.61 0.22
N GLU A 29 -2.92 6.62 -0.79
CA GLU A 29 -2.59 6.41 -2.19
C GLU A 29 -2.79 7.73 -2.93
N ILE A 30 -1.80 8.13 -3.73
CA ILE A 30 -1.91 9.24 -4.67
C ILE A 30 -1.74 8.64 -6.05
N SER A 31 -2.71 8.88 -6.92
CA SER A 31 -2.71 8.54 -8.34
C SER A 31 -3.05 9.78 -9.17
N ASP A 32 -2.39 9.93 -10.31
CA ASP A 32 -2.68 10.97 -11.29
C ASP A 32 -4.09 10.86 -11.92
N GLN A 33 -4.64 9.65 -11.99
CA GLN A 33 -5.95 9.37 -12.57
C GLN A 33 -7.11 9.63 -11.59
N TRP A 34 -6.91 9.38 -10.29
CA TRP A 34 -7.98 9.33 -9.29
C TRP A 34 -7.79 10.29 -8.10
N GLY A 35 -6.63 10.95 -8.02
CA GLY A 35 -6.30 11.87 -6.93
C GLY A 35 -5.77 11.15 -5.69
N GLU A 36 -6.06 11.70 -4.52
CA GLU A 36 -5.61 11.17 -3.24
C GLU A 36 -6.74 10.39 -2.55
N GLU A 37 -6.50 9.12 -2.27
CA GLU A 37 -7.38 8.27 -1.47
C GLU A 37 -6.72 7.91 -0.14
N THR A 38 -7.52 7.84 0.92
CA THR A 38 -7.06 7.44 2.26
C THR A 38 -7.94 6.34 2.81
N HIS A 39 -7.32 5.23 3.22
CA HIS A 39 -7.98 4.10 3.86
C HIS A 39 -7.49 3.95 5.30
N THR A 40 -8.40 3.66 6.22
CA THR A 40 -8.06 3.39 7.62
C THR A 40 -8.39 1.95 7.97
N PHE A 41 -7.42 1.24 8.54
CA PHE A 41 -7.53 -0.15 8.93
C PHE A 41 -7.36 -0.30 10.44
N MET A 42 -8.08 -1.27 11.01
CA MET A 42 -8.01 -1.63 12.43
C MET A 42 -6.91 -2.65 12.74
N SER A 43 -6.35 -3.29 11.71
CA SER A 43 -5.39 -4.38 11.88
C SER A 43 -4.55 -4.61 10.62
N ARG A 44 -3.38 -5.24 10.79
CA ARG A 44 -2.53 -5.64 9.66
C ARG A 44 -3.20 -6.68 8.74
N PRO A 45 -3.96 -7.68 9.23
CA PRO A 45 -4.70 -8.57 8.34
C PRO A 45 -5.70 -7.83 7.44
N ALA A 46 -6.40 -6.80 7.96
CA ALA A 46 -7.31 -6.00 7.15
C ALA A 46 -6.58 -5.20 6.05
N LEU A 47 -5.42 -4.64 6.38
CA LEU A 47 -4.53 -4.01 5.39
C LEU A 47 -4.09 -5.01 4.32
N MET A 48 -3.66 -6.20 4.71
CA MET A 48 -3.19 -7.25 3.79
C MET A 48 -4.32 -7.71 2.87
N GLN A 49 -5.52 -7.93 3.39
CA GLN A 49 -6.67 -8.33 2.57
C GLN A 49 -7.02 -7.25 1.54
N TRP A 50 -6.94 -5.97 1.93
CA TRP A 50 -7.09 -4.86 0.99
C TRP A 50 -5.99 -4.86 -0.07
N ALA A 51 -4.73 -5.08 0.33
CA ALA A 51 -3.59 -5.13 -0.60
C ALA A 51 -3.73 -6.28 -1.61
N ASP A 52 -4.15 -7.47 -1.16
CA ASP A 52 -4.41 -8.62 -2.05
C ASP A 52 -5.52 -8.31 -3.07
N THR A 53 -6.52 -7.51 -2.70
CA THR A 53 -7.61 -7.10 -3.61
C THR A 53 -7.15 -5.98 -4.56
N ARG A 54 -6.33 -5.05 -4.07
CA ARG A 54 -5.83 -3.90 -4.84
C ARG A 54 -4.78 -4.29 -5.88
N PHE A 55 -3.97 -5.32 -5.56
CA PHE A 55 -2.87 -5.82 -6.37
C PHE A 55 -3.09 -7.29 -6.73
N PRO A 56 -4.12 -7.59 -7.55
CA PRO A 56 -4.38 -8.96 -8.00
C PRO A 56 -3.16 -9.49 -8.74
N LYS A 57 -2.73 -10.70 -8.38
CA LYS A 57 -1.47 -11.28 -8.86
C LYS A 57 -1.46 -11.47 -10.38
N GLU A 58 -2.64 -11.70 -10.95
CA GLU A 58 -2.90 -11.90 -12.38
C GLU A 58 -2.53 -10.67 -13.22
N GLU A 59 -2.63 -9.46 -12.65
CA GLU A 59 -2.22 -8.22 -13.35
C GLU A 59 -0.69 -8.03 -13.38
N TYR A 60 0.06 -8.91 -12.70
CA TYR A 60 1.52 -8.85 -12.57
C TYR A 60 2.24 -10.06 -13.17
N GLU A 61 1.57 -10.87 -14.01
CA GLU A 61 2.19 -12.06 -14.62
C GLU A 61 3.53 -11.76 -15.31
N ASP A 62 3.61 -10.64 -16.05
CA ASP A 62 4.82 -10.18 -16.74
C ASP A 62 5.82 -9.47 -15.82
N ASN A 63 5.45 -9.15 -14.58
CA ASN A 63 6.27 -8.39 -13.63
C ASN A 63 6.06 -8.84 -12.17
N MET A 64 6.23 -10.14 -11.96
CA MET A 64 6.07 -10.79 -10.67
C MET A 64 6.99 -10.25 -9.58
N ASP A 65 8.14 -9.68 -9.96
CA ASP A 65 9.08 -9.09 -9.01
C ASP A 65 8.57 -7.76 -8.44
N GLU A 66 7.86 -6.93 -9.23
CA GLU A 66 7.18 -5.74 -8.70
C GLU A 66 6.10 -6.13 -7.69
N TRP A 67 5.26 -7.11 -8.02
CA TRP A 67 4.25 -7.63 -7.11
C TRP A 67 4.86 -8.11 -5.79
N ARG A 68 5.92 -8.92 -5.85
CA ARG A 68 6.62 -9.41 -4.65
C ARG A 68 7.16 -8.27 -3.79
N ARG A 69 7.75 -7.23 -4.40
CA ARG A 69 8.27 -6.07 -3.68
C ARG A 69 7.15 -5.30 -2.97
N VAL A 70 6.06 -5.02 -3.69
CA VAL A 70 4.90 -4.30 -3.14
C VAL A 70 4.29 -5.09 -1.97
N MET A 71 4.01 -6.37 -2.16
CA MET A 71 3.41 -7.21 -1.13
C MET A 71 4.35 -7.44 0.06
N ALA A 72 5.67 -7.52 -0.16
CA ALA A 72 6.64 -7.57 0.93
C ALA A 72 6.67 -6.26 1.74
N ALA A 73 6.54 -5.10 1.08
CA ALA A 73 6.45 -3.81 1.76
C ALA A 73 5.23 -3.75 2.68
N PHE A 74 4.06 -4.22 2.23
CA PHE A 74 2.86 -4.33 3.07
C PHE A 74 3.04 -5.27 4.26
N LYS A 75 3.66 -6.44 4.05
CA LYS A 75 3.95 -7.38 5.14
C LYS A 75 4.92 -6.80 6.18
N GLY A 76 5.78 -5.87 5.76
CA GLY A 76 6.76 -5.19 6.61
C GLY A 76 6.21 -4.01 7.41
N VAL A 77 5.00 -3.52 7.09
CA VAL A 77 4.24 -2.54 7.91
C VAL A 77 3.99 -3.13 9.27
#